data_AF-A0A1I0MPK2-F1
#
_entry.id   AF-A0A1I0MPK2-F1
#
_cell.length_a   1.000
_cell.length_b   1.000
_cell.length_c   1.000
_cell.angle_alpha   90.00
_cell.angle_beta   90.00
_cell.angle_gamma   90.00
#
_symmetry.space_group_name_H-M   'P 1'
#
loop_
_entity.id
_entity.type
_entity.pdbx_description
1 polymer ?
#
loop_
_entity_poly.entity_id
_entity_poly.type
_entity_poly.pdbx_seq_one_letter_code
_entity_poly.pdbx_strand_id
1 'polypeptide(L)' 'MPGKTVAAIAGWNALFAAFCFGGAVTVTEPWQRALLVVLGASALASAASRARGGDLLPD' A
#
# COMPACT_ATOMS: atom_id res chain seq x y z
N MET A 1 7.01 20.00 9.43
CA MET A 1 7.57 18.64 9.67
C MET A 1 8.39 18.27 8.44
N PRO A 2 9.67 17.88 8.57
CA PRO A 2 10.51 17.56 7.42
C PRO A 2 9.81 16.50 6.57
N GLY A 3 9.64 16.80 5.29
CA GLY A 3 8.77 16.09 4.37
C GLY A 3 9.06 14.59 4.33
N LYS A 4 8.05 13.78 4.65
CA LYS A 4 8.02 12.39 4.18
C LYS A 4 7.98 12.47 2.66
N THR A 5 9.10 12.18 2.01
CA THR A 5 9.22 12.20 0.55
C THR A 5 8.13 11.31 -0.07
N VAL A 6 7.70 11.62 -1.29
CA VAL A 6 6.69 10.82 -2.01
C VAL A 6 7.08 9.33 -2.03
N ALA A 7 8.38 9.06 -2.15
CA ALA A 7 8.96 7.73 -2.03
C ALA A 7 8.72 7.07 -0.66
N ALA A 8 8.90 7.80 0.45
CA ALA A 8 8.63 7.26 1.79
C ALA A 8 7.14 6.91 1.99
N ILE A 9 6.23 7.70 1.43
CA ILE A 9 4.78 7.42 1.46
C ILE A 9 4.44 6.20 0.60
N ALA A 10 5.02 6.10 -0.61
CA ALA A 10 4.85 4.94 -1.47
C ALA A 10 5.38 3.65 -0.82
N GLY A 11 6.55 3.71 -0.20
CA GLY A 11 7.13 2.60 0.56
C GLY A 11 6.25 2.17 1.73
N TRP A 12 5.67 3.11 2.47
CA TRP A 12 4.75 2.76 3.55
C TRP A 12 3.48 2.07 3.04
N ASN A 13 2.91 2.56 1.96
CA ASN A 13 1.73 1.95 1.34
C ASN A 13 2.01 0.53 0.83
N ALA A 14 3.22 0.27 0.31
CA ALA A 14 3.62 -1.07 -0.11
C ALA A 14 3.77 -2.04 1.07
N LEU A 15 4.38 -1.62 2.18
CA LEU A 15 4.48 -2.43 3.41
C LEU A 15 3.11 -2.71 4.02
N PHE A 16 2.22 -1.72 4.04
CA PHE A 16 0.85 -1.91 4.51
C PHE A 16 0.06 -2.88 3.61
N ALA A 17 0.25 -2.80 2.28
CA ALA A 17 -0.35 -3.78 1.36
C ALA A 17 0.12 -5.21 1.65
N ALA A 18 1.44 -5.40 1.87
CA ALA A 18 1.99 -6.70 2.24
C ALA A 18 1.43 -7.22 3.57
N PHE A 19 1.26 -6.34 4.58
CA PHE A 19 0.62 -6.68 5.85
C PHE A 19 -0.83 -7.16 5.65
N CYS A 20 -1.61 -6.43 4.86
CA CYS A 20 -3.00 -6.79 4.56
C CYS A 20 -3.11 -8.16 3.87
N PHE A 21 -2.27 -8.43 2.86
CA PHE A 21 -2.29 -9.73 2.19
C PHE A 21 -1.79 -10.87 3.10
N GLY A 22 -0.76 -10.62 3.94
CA GLY A 22 -0.31 -11.58 4.94
C GLY A 22 -1.41 -11.91 5.95
N GLY A 23 -2.11 -10.88 6.46
CA GLY A 23 -3.26 -11.05 7.35
C GLY A 23 -4.42 -11.80 6.69
N ALA A 24 -4.68 -11.57 5.40
CA ALA A 24 -5.72 -12.29 4.68
C ALA A 24 -5.46 -13.81 4.61
N VAL A 25 -4.20 -14.24 4.67
CA VAL A 25 -3.88 -15.68 4.74
C VAL A 25 -4.16 -16.26 6.13
N THR A 26 -3.91 -15.49 7.19
CA THR A 26 -4.01 -15.96 8.59
C THR A 26 -5.40 -15.86 9.19
N VAL A 27 -6.23 -14.91 8.74
CA VAL A 27 -7.59 -14.71 9.25
C VAL A 27 -8.54 -15.78 8.70
N THR A 28 -9.38 -16.36 9.55
CA THR A 28 -10.33 -17.43 9.15
C THR A 28 -11.67 -16.88 8.69
N GLU A 29 -12.09 -15.72 9.22
CA GLU A 29 -13.36 -15.10 8.87
C GLU A 29 -13.37 -14.54 7.44
N PRO A 30 -14.32 -14.96 6.59
CA PRO A 30 -14.29 -14.65 5.16
C PRO A 30 -14.51 -13.17 4.87
N TRP A 31 -15.32 -12.49 5.69
CA TRP A 31 -15.57 -11.05 5.52
C TRP A 31 -14.34 -10.21 5.90
N GLN A 32 -13.60 -10.61 6.95
CA GLN A 32 -12.35 -9.95 7.34
C GLN A 32 -11.26 -10.17 6.29
N ARG A 33 -11.15 -11.39 5.74
CA ARG A 33 -10.27 -11.68 4.60
C ARG A 33 -10.57 -10.77 3.42
N ALA A 34 -11.83 -10.64 3.04
CA ALA A 34 -12.24 -9.77 1.92
C ALA A 34 -11.86 -8.31 2.17
N LEU A 35 -12.10 -7.79 3.39
CA LEU A 35 -11.68 -6.43 3.76
C LEU A 35 -10.17 -6.24 3.66
N LEU A 36 -9.39 -7.20 4.16
CA LEU A 36 -7.92 -7.14 4.08
C LEU A 36 -7.43 -7.18 2.63
N VAL A 37 -8.00 -8.00 1.77
CA VAL A 37 -7.65 -8.03 0.34
C VAL A 37 -7.97 -6.70 -0.34
N VAL A 38 -9.14 -6.11 -0.07
CA VAL A 38 -9.54 -4.82 -0.64
C VAL A 38 -8.63 -3.68 -0.15
N LEU A 39 -8.32 -3.65 1.15
CA LEU A 39 -7.39 -2.70 1.75
C LEU A 39 -5.99 -2.82 1.16
N GLY A 40 -5.48 -4.05 1.04
CA GLY A 40 -4.16 -4.33 0.47
C GLY A 40 -4.06 -3.92 -0.99
N ALA A 41 -5.06 -4.23 -1.80
CA ALA A 41 -5.12 -3.83 -3.21
C ALA A 41 -5.16 -2.31 -3.37
N SER A 42 -5.94 -1.61 -2.54
CA SER A 42 -6.05 -0.15 -2.54
C SER A 42 -4.73 0.52 -2.15
N ALA A 43 -4.05 -0.02 -1.14
CA ALA A 43 -2.75 0.45 -0.69
C ALA A 43 -1.67 0.23 -1.76
N LEU A 44 -1.67 -0.92 -2.43
CA LEU A 44 -0.74 -1.20 -3.52
C LEU A 44 -0.96 -0.27 -4.71
N ALA A 45 -2.21 -0.04 -5.12
CA ALA A 45 -2.54 0.92 -6.17
C ALA A 45 -2.08 2.34 -5.80
N SER A 46 -2.30 2.73 -4.54
CA SER A 46 -1.87 4.01 -3.97
C SER A 46 -0.34 4.17 -3.95
N ALA A 47 0.40 3.09 -3.69
CA ALA A 47 1.87 3.05 -3.80
C ALA A 47 2.34 3.16 -5.25
N ALA A 48 1.75 2.38 -6.16
CA ALA A 48 2.12 2.35 -7.57
C ALA A 48 1.89 3.70 -8.26
N SER A 49 0.76 4.36 -7.98
CA SER A 49 0.47 5.71 -8.53
C SER A 49 1.48 6.76 -8.06
N ARG A 50 1.96 6.66 -6.82
CA ARG A 50 2.95 7.60 -6.27
C ARG A 50 4.37 7.31 -6.77
N ALA A 51 4.72 6.04 -6.98
CA ALA A 51 5.97 5.68 -7.63
C ALA A 51 6.03 6.24 -9.06
N ARG A 52 4.96 6.03 -9.86
CA ARG A 52 4.86 6.57 -11.21
C ARG A 52 4.81 8.11 -11.26
N GLY A 53 4.17 8.74 -10.28
CA GLY A 53 4.14 10.21 -10.18
C GLY A 53 5.50 10.81 -9.78
N GLY A 54 6.34 10.04 -9.07
CA GLY A 54 7.71 10.42 -8.73
C GLY A 54 8.64 10.38 -9.95
N ASP A 55 8.47 9.40 -10.85
CA ASP A 55 9.28 9.28 -12.08
C ASP A 55 8.99 10.36 -13.14
N LEU A 56 7.88 11.11 -13.01
CA LEU A 56 7.45 12.14 -13.97
C LEU A 56 7.83 13.58 -13.58
N LEU A 57 8.36 13.81 -12.38
CA LEU A 57 8.99 15.09 -12.03
C LEU A 57 10.52 14.94 -12.15
N PRO A 58 11.18 15.56 -13.15
CA PRO A 58 12.62 15.73 -13.08
C PRO A 58 12.97 16.66 -11.91
N ASP A 59 14.00 16.27 -11.14
CA ASP A 59 14.64 17.10 -10.11
C ASP A 59 15.23 18.40 -10.68
#